data_AF-A0AAD4F1N9-F1
#
_entry.id   AF-A0AAD4F1N9-F1
#
_cell.length_a   1.000
_cell.length_b   1.000
_cell.length_c   1.000
_cell.angle_alpha   90.00
_cell.angle_beta   90.00
_cell.angle_gamma   90.00
#
_symmetry.space_group_name_H-M   'P 1'
#
loop_
_entity.id
_entity.type
_entity.pdbx_description
1 polymer ?
#
loop_
_entity_poly.entity_id
_entity_poly.type
_entity_poly.pdbx_seq_one_letter_code
_entity_poly.pdbx_strand_id
1 'polypeptide(L)' 'MPSYTVPLMLSNQGHGWGTKIGVFYGSFTVLFLVIMFFFFPEAKDRTYGELDERFERGIPAWLFASTKTAHQSQLESHV' A
#
# COMPACT_ATOMS: atom_id res chain seq x y z
N MET A 1 -30.64 25.55 -18.28
CA MET A 1 -30.42 25.53 -16.82
C MET A 1 -29.42 24.41 -16.53
N PRO A 2 -28.33 24.63 -15.77
CA PRO A 2 -27.42 23.55 -15.44
C PRO A 2 -28.18 22.48 -14.64
N SER A 3 -28.11 21.23 -15.09
CA SER A 3 -28.66 20.09 -14.38
C SER A 3 -27.63 19.63 -13.35
N TYR A 4 -27.97 19.68 -12.06
CA TYR A 4 -27.10 19.17 -10.99
C TYR A 4 -27.66 17.83 -10.51
N THR A 5 -26.90 16.76 -10.74
CA THR A 5 -27.25 15.42 -10.27
C THR A 5 -26.54 15.17 -8.95
N VAL A 6 -27.29 15.10 -7.85
CA VAL A 6 -26.77 14.65 -6.57
C VAL A 6 -26.63 13.13 -6.61
N PRO A 7 -25.45 12.56 -6.28
CA PRO A 7 -25.31 11.11 -6.12
C PRO A 7 -26.34 10.56 -5.13
N LEU A 8 -27.02 9.46 -5.48
CA LEU A 8 -28.12 8.87 -4.70
C LEU A 8 -27.76 8.58 -3.24
N MET A 9 -26.49 8.29 -2.98
CA MET A 9 -25.96 8.03 -1.64
C MET A 9 -25.83 9.28 -0.75
N LEU A 10 -25.75 10.47 -1.35
CA LEU A 10 -25.72 11.76 -0.64
C LEU A 10 -27.07 12.47 -0.65
N SER A 11 -27.93 12.14 -1.60
CA SER A 11 -29.27 12.73 -1.72
C SER A 11 -30.17 12.29 -0.58
N ASN A 12 -30.90 13.23 0.03
CA ASN A 12 -31.95 12.96 1.02
C ASN A 12 -33.19 12.29 0.41
N GLN A 13 -33.31 12.28 -0.92
CA GLN A 13 -34.35 11.53 -1.65
C GLN A 13 -33.94 10.08 -1.93
N GLY A 14 -32.66 9.74 -1.70
CA GLY A 14 -32.10 8.40 -1.85
C GLY A 14 -31.71 7.80 -0.51
N HIS A 15 -30.51 7.22 -0.41
CA HIS A 15 -30.04 6.59 0.82
C HIS A 15 -29.62 7.59 1.90
N GLY A 16 -29.32 8.86 1.55
CA GLY A 16 -29.11 9.94 2.52
C GLY A 16 -27.97 9.72 3.52
N TRP A 17 -26.89 9.03 3.13
CA TRP A 17 -25.83 8.63 4.07
C TRP A 17 -25.05 9.81 4.66
N GLY A 18 -25.05 10.97 3.99
CA GLY A 18 -24.32 12.15 4.44
C GLY A 18 -22.87 11.81 4.80
N THR A 19 -22.42 12.17 6.00
CA THR A 19 -21.05 11.93 6.49
C THR A 19 -20.73 10.45 6.75
N LYS A 20 -21.73 9.56 6.88
CA LYS A 20 -21.51 8.13 7.18
C LYS A 20 -20.73 7.42 6.06
N ILE A 21 -20.78 7.95 4.85
CA ILE A 21 -20.03 7.42 3.71
C ILE A 21 -18.51 7.49 3.90
N GLY A 22 -18.02 8.45 4.70
CA GLY A 22 -16.61 8.53 5.07
C GLY A 22 -16.14 7.32 5.88
N VAL A 23 -17.00 6.75 6.72
CA VAL A 23 -16.68 5.53 7.48
C VAL A 23 -16.63 4.31 6.55
N PHE A 24 -17.54 4.24 5.57
CA PHE A 24 -17.53 3.18 4.56
C PHE A 24 -16.20 3.18 3.80
N TYR A 25 -15.88 4.28 3.10
CA TYR A 25 -14.64 4.34 2.33
C TYR A 25 -13.39 4.29 3.22
N GLY A 26 -13.41 4.92 4.40
CA GLY A 26 -12.32 4.83 5.37
C GLY A 26 -12.02 3.40 5.80
N SER A 27 -13.05 2.58 6.04
CA SER A 27 -12.86 1.16 6.37
C SER A 27 -12.22 0.37 5.24
N PHE A 28 -12.62 0.63 3.98
CA PHE A 28 -12.00 0.00 2.83
C PHE A 28 -10.55 0.45 2.66
N THR A 29 -10.26 1.74 2.82
CA THR A 29 -8.89 2.25 2.74
C THR A 29 -7.98 1.58 3.77
N VAL A 30 -8.43 1.42 5.02
CA VAL A 30 -7.65 0.73 6.06
C VAL A 30 -7.47 -0.74 5.70
N LEU A 31 -8.51 -1.43 5.22
CA LEU A 31 -8.41 -2.82 4.78
C LEU A 31 -7.38 -2.99 3.66
N PHE A 32 -7.42 -2.14 2.64
CA PHE A 32 -6.45 -2.18 1.54
C PHE A 32 -5.04 -1.82 2.00
N LEU A 33 -4.88 -0.89 2.93
CA LEU A 33 -3.59 -0.53 3.50
C LEU A 33 -2.95 -1.71 4.25
N VAL A 34 -3.75 -2.45 5.03
CA VAL A 34 -3.29 -3.67 5.70
C VAL A 34 -2.84 -4.72 4.69
N ILE A 35 -3.61 -4.93 3.62
CA ILE A 35 -3.24 -5.87 2.55
C ILE A 35 -1.95 -5.41 1.86
N MET A 36 -1.83 -4.13 1.48
CA MET A 36 -0.60 -3.61 0.88
C MET A 36 0.61 -3.82 1.79
N PHE A 37 0.47 -3.59 3.09
CA PHE A 37 1.59 -3.78 4.03
C PHE A 37 2.09 -5.23 4.08
N PHE A 38 1.20 -6.22 3.97
CA PHE A 38 1.59 -7.63 4.04
C PHE A 38 2.05 -8.21 2.70
N PHE A 39 1.50 -7.73 1.58
CA PHE A 39 1.70 -8.36 0.26
C PHE A 39 2.59 -7.54 -0.69
N PHE A 40 2.77 -6.24 -0.47
CA PHE A 40 3.53 -5.39 -1.38
C PHE A 40 4.99 -5.23 -0.91
N PRO A 41 5.97 -5.83 -1.59
CA PRO A 41 7.38 -5.72 -1.20
C PRO A 41 7.95 -4.34 -1.53
N GLU A 42 8.79 -3.81 -0.65
CA GLU A 42 9.47 -2.54 -0.84
C GLU A 42 10.62 -2.69 -1.87
N ALA A 43 10.48 -2.05 -3.04
CA ALA A 43 11.44 -2.10 -4.14
C ALA A 43 12.27 -0.81 -4.32
N LYS A 44 12.06 0.20 -3.48
CA LYS A 44 12.71 1.51 -3.60
C LYS A 44 14.22 1.43 -3.32
N ASP A 45 15.03 2.12 -4.14
CA ASP A 45 16.48 2.27 -4.00
C ASP A 45 17.25 0.94 -3.95
N ARG A 46 16.75 -0.08 -4.66
CA ARG A 46 17.36 -1.42 -4.75
C ARG A 46 17.68 -1.79 -6.18
N THR A 47 18.76 -2.53 -6.36
CA THR A 47 19.06 -3.13 -7.67
C THR A 47 18.23 -4.40 -7.88
N TYR A 48 17.97 -4.77 -9.13
CA TYR A 48 17.23 -6.00 -9.44
C TYR A 48 17.86 -7.25 -8.83
N GLY A 49 19.20 -7.33 -8.78
CA GLY A 49 19.90 -8.45 -8.16
C GLY A 49 19.68 -8.53 -6.65
N GLU A 50 19.58 -7.39 -5.96
CA GLU A 50 19.27 -7.37 -4.52
C GLU A 50 17.82 -7.75 -4.21
N LEU A 51 16.90 -7.43 -5.11
CA LEU A 51 15.50 -7.84 -5.02
C LEU A 51 15.38 -9.36 -5.19
N ASP A 52 16.06 -9.92 -6.19
CA ASP A 52 16.02 -11.35 -6.49
C ASP A 52 16.56 -12.19 -5.31
N GLU A 53 17.70 -11.80 -4.72
CA GLU A 53 18.26 -12.46 -3.52
C GLU A 53 17.24 -12.52 -2.36
N ARG A 54 16.40 -11.49 -2.19
CA ARG A 54 15.40 -11.44 -1.11
C ARG A 54 14.18 -12.31 -1.41
N PHE A 55 13.78 -12.41 -2.68
CA PHE A 55 12.74 -13.34 -3.11
C PHE A 55 13.19 -14.79 -2.94
N GLU A 56 14.43 -15.12 -3.31
CA GLU A 56 15.02 -16.45 -3.09
C GLU A 56 15.09 -16.83 -1.60
N ARG A 57 15.40 -15.85 -0.73
CA ARG A 57 15.43 -16.05 0.73
C ARG A 57 14.03 -16.17 1.36
N GLY A 58 12.96 -15.97 0.59
CA GLY A 58 11.58 -16.11 1.07
C GLY A 58 11.22 -15.11 2.17
N ILE A 59 11.81 -13.92 2.15
CA ILE A 59 11.55 -12.90 3.17
C ILE A 59 10.11 -12.41 3.01
N PRO A 60 9.35 -12.17 4.09
CA PRO A 60 8.03 -11.58 3.97
C PRO A 60 8.13 -10.11 3.54
N ALA A 61 7.19 -9.65 2.71
CA ALA A 61 7.21 -8.32 2.09
C ALA A 61 7.41 -7.15 3.10
N TRP A 62 6.79 -7.24 4.28
CA TRP A 62 6.92 -6.23 5.34
C TRP A 62 8.32 -6.11 5.95
N LEU A 63 9.20 -7.10 5.71
CA LEU A 63 10.57 -7.13 6.22
C LEU A 63 11.62 -6.79 5.16
N PHE A 64 11.20 -6.52 3.91
CA PHE A 64 12.11 -6.12 2.82
C PHE A 64 12.87 -4.82 3.14
N ALA A 65 12.24 -3.89 3.87
CA ALA A 65 12.87 -2.63 4.24
C ALA A 65 14.02 -2.81 5.25
N SER A 66 13.87 -3.73 6.20
CA SER A 66 14.84 -3.91 7.30
C SER A 66 15.96 -4.89 7.00
N THR A 67 15.83 -5.71 5.95
CA THR A 67 16.80 -6.78 5.70
C THR A 67 18.02 -6.27 4.92
N LYS A 68 19.22 -6.33 5.51
CA LYS A 68 20.46 -6.07 4.76
C LYS A 68 20.76 -7.23 3.81
N THR A 69 21.01 -6.90 2.55
CA THR A 69 21.36 -7.85 1.46
C THR A 69 22.88 -8.03 1.41
N ALA A 70 23.38 -9.17 0.89
CA ALA A 70 24.82 -9.42 0.80
C ALA A 70 25.56 -8.32 0.02
N HIS A 71 24.98 -7.81 -1.06
CA HIS A 71 25.54 -6.71 -1.84
C HIS A 71 25.80 -5.44 -1.01
N GLN A 72 24.85 -5.03 -0.16
CA GLN A 72 25.04 -3.90 0.75
C GLN A 72 26.14 -4.17 1.79
N SER A 73 26.24 -5.39 2.30
CA SER A 73 27.28 -5.74 3.26
C SER A 73 28.70 -5.67 2.68
N GLN A 74 28.85 -5.97 1.38
CA GLN A 74 30.13 -5.84 0.67
C GLN A 74 30.51 -4.37 0.49
N LEU A 75 29.57 -3.51 0.12
CA LEU A 75 29.82 -2.06 -0.02
C LEU A 75 30.25 -1.42 1.31
N GLU A 76 29.64 -1.82 2.43
CA GLU A 76 30.00 -1.33 3.77
C GLU A 76 31.41 -1.78 4.20
N SER A 77 31.93 -2.90 3.66
CA SER A 77 33.28 -3.41 3.97
C SER A 77 34.42 -2.77 3.17
N HIS A 78 34.08 -2.06 2.09
CA HIS A 78 35.04 -1.40 1.20
C HIS A 78 35.15 0.12 1.42
N VAL A 79 34.59 0.62 2.54
CA VAL A 79 34.69 2.01 3.03
C VAL A 79 35.41 2.03 4.36
#